data_AF-A0A8W8JFU0-F1
#
_entry.id   AF-A0A8W8JFU0-F1
#
_cell.length_a   1.000
_cell.length_b   1.000
_cell.length_c   1.000
_cell.angle_alpha   90.00
_cell.angle_beta   90.00
_cell.angle_gamma   90.00
#
_symmetry.space_group_name_H-M   'P 1'
#
loop_
_entity.id
_entity.type
_entity.pdbx_description
1 polymer ?
#
loop_
_entity_poly.entity_id
_entity_poly.type
_entity_poly.pdbx_seq_one_letter_code
_entity_poly.pdbx_strand_id
1 'polypeptide(L)'
;MNISKSRCDVSTRIGFTATVSSSSSNWNSGTLVFPVVITNLGNGYDPNDGVFTAPTAGTYVFFVNIISYSTKTVSVKIILNGGKKIDSLAQSENSNAYNSGSNLVVLPLQKADRVWVSYNYGSGYYGSYTTANADPVFSRDPVMVF
;
A
#
# COMPACT_ATOMS: atom_id res chain seq x y z
N MET A 1 8.64 41.03 30.33
CA MET A 1 8.76 40.41 28.99
C MET A 1 8.26 38.98 29.12
N ASN A 2 7.05 38.69 28.65
CA ASN A 2 6.47 37.34 28.68
C ASN A 2 6.83 36.67 27.35
N ILE A 3 7.83 35.79 27.36
CA ILE A 3 8.16 34.98 26.19
C ILE A 3 7.11 33.87 26.16
N SER A 4 6.12 34.00 25.28
CA SER A 4 5.23 32.90 24.93
C SER A 4 6.12 31.73 24.51
N LYS A 5 5.95 30.59 25.18
CA LYS A 5 6.48 29.32 24.69
C LYS A 5 5.95 29.15 23.27
N SER A 6 6.81 29.36 22.28
CA SER A 6 6.59 28.85 20.94
C SER A 6 6.31 27.37 21.13
N ARG A 7 5.06 26.96 20.87
CA ARG A 7 4.72 25.55 20.80
C ARG A 7 5.70 24.97 19.79
N CYS A 8 6.59 24.09 20.26
CA CYS A 8 7.43 23.28 19.41
C CYS A 8 6.48 22.64 18.41
N ASP A 9 6.61 23.04 17.14
CA ASP A 9 5.86 22.46 16.04
C ASP A 9 6.14 20.97 16.08
N VAL A 10 5.16 20.19 16.54
CA VAL A 10 5.32 18.75 16.63
C VAL A 10 5.43 18.32 15.18
N SER A 11 6.65 17.99 14.74
CA SER A 11 6.90 17.40 13.44
C SER A 11 5.85 16.32 13.20
N THR A 12 4.91 16.62 12.30
CA THR A 12 3.78 15.74 12.04
C THR A 12 4.33 14.61 11.21
N ARG A 13 4.72 13.53 11.89
CA ARG A 13 5.18 12.29 11.26
C ARG A 13 3.96 11.58 10.69
N ILE A 14 3.94 11.42 9.39
CA ILE A 14 2.89 10.71 8.67
C ILE A 14 3.61 9.61 7.89
N GLY A 15 3.08 8.40 7.97
CA GLY A 15 3.68 7.24 7.35
C GLY A 15 2.88 6.01 7.70
N PHE A 16 2.72 5.09 6.75
CA PHE A 16 2.08 3.82 7.01
C PHE A 16 2.77 2.69 6.29
N THR A 17 2.63 1.51 6.85
CA THR A 17 3.06 0.27 6.21
C THR A 17 1.98 -0.76 6.49
N ALA A 18 1.45 -1.34 5.42
CA ALA A 18 0.39 -2.34 5.53
C ALA A 18 0.62 -3.48 4.53
N THR A 19 0.14 -4.66 4.88
CA THR A 19 0.23 -5.87 4.07
C THR A 19 -1.08 -6.66 4.00
N VAL A 20 -1.18 -7.56 3.03
CA VAL A 20 -2.32 -8.48 2.88
C VAL A 20 -2.23 -9.60 3.93
N SER A 21 -3.36 -10.10 4.39
CA SER A 21 -3.41 -11.22 5.35
C SER A 21 -3.28 -12.60 4.69
N SER A 22 -3.68 -12.72 3.43
CA SER A 22 -3.72 -13.99 2.70
C SER A 22 -3.68 -13.79 1.19
N SER A 23 -3.29 -14.83 0.45
CA SER A 23 -3.39 -14.86 -1.01
C SER A 23 -4.83 -14.91 -1.52
N SER A 24 -5.04 -14.47 -2.76
CA SER A 24 -6.28 -14.74 -3.51
C SER A 24 -5.97 -15.23 -4.91
N SER A 25 -6.55 -16.36 -5.31
CA SER A 25 -6.39 -16.96 -6.64
C SER A 25 -7.48 -16.52 -7.63
N ASN A 26 -8.43 -15.68 -7.22
CA ASN A 26 -9.57 -15.25 -8.02
C ASN A 26 -9.90 -13.76 -7.87
N TRP A 27 -8.95 -12.95 -7.39
CA TRP A 27 -9.12 -11.51 -7.26
C TRP A 27 -9.11 -10.82 -8.62
N ASN A 28 -10.24 -10.22 -9.00
CA ASN A 28 -10.49 -9.73 -10.37
C ASN A 28 -11.17 -8.35 -10.43
N SER A 29 -11.33 -7.66 -9.30
CA SER A 29 -11.99 -6.34 -9.23
C SER A 29 -11.76 -5.66 -7.87
N GLY A 30 -12.09 -4.37 -7.80
CA GLY A 30 -12.15 -3.61 -6.55
C GLY A 30 -10.81 -3.03 -6.07
N THR A 31 -10.79 -2.65 -4.79
CA THR A 31 -9.61 -2.14 -4.08
C THR A 31 -8.82 -3.32 -3.51
N LEU A 32 -7.49 -3.28 -3.62
CA LEU A 32 -6.62 -4.20 -2.90
C LEU A 32 -6.44 -3.66 -1.48
N VAL A 33 -7.14 -4.26 -0.53
CA VAL A 33 -7.08 -3.87 0.89
C VAL A 33 -5.90 -4.58 1.55
N PHE A 34 -5.12 -3.84 2.35
CA PHE A 34 -4.00 -4.35 3.15
C PHE A 34 -4.40 -4.30 4.63
N PRO A 35 -5.18 -5.27 5.13
CA PRO A 35 -5.79 -5.19 6.46
C PRO A 35 -4.78 -5.33 7.60
N VAL A 36 -3.57 -5.83 7.34
CA VAL A 36 -2.53 -6.00 8.37
C VAL A 36 -1.66 -4.75 8.41
N VAL A 37 -1.90 -3.91 9.43
CA VAL A 37 -1.18 -2.64 9.61
C VAL A 37 0.06 -2.86 10.49
N ILE A 38 1.24 -2.53 9.96
CA ILE A 38 2.52 -2.55 10.68
C ILE A 38 2.77 -1.17 11.32
N THR A 39 2.55 -0.10 10.56
CA THR A 39 2.70 1.29 11.00
C THR A 39 1.56 2.13 10.43
N ASN A 40 1.05 3.12 11.17
CA ASN A 40 0.06 4.11 10.69
C ASN A 40 0.18 5.45 11.43
N LEU A 41 1.35 6.07 11.34
CA LEU A 41 1.61 7.39 11.90
C LEU A 41 0.75 8.44 11.19
N GLY A 42 0.09 9.29 11.98
CA GLY A 42 -0.87 10.27 11.46
C GLY A 42 -2.25 9.69 11.14
N ASN A 43 -2.46 8.37 11.31
CA ASN A 43 -3.73 7.67 11.12
C ASN A 43 -4.42 7.97 9.77
N GLY A 44 -3.63 8.07 8.70
CA GLY A 44 -4.14 8.37 7.37
C GLY A 44 -4.67 7.14 6.63
N TYR A 45 -4.17 5.95 6.94
CA TYR A 45 -4.60 4.70 6.29
C TYR A 45 -5.76 4.04 7.02
N ASP A 46 -6.82 3.64 6.31
CA ASP A 46 -7.92 2.84 6.84
C ASP A 46 -7.81 1.37 6.36
N PRO A 47 -7.54 0.41 7.25
CA PRO A 47 -7.39 -1.00 6.88
C PRO A 47 -8.70 -1.69 6.51
N ASN A 48 -9.86 -1.06 6.70
CA ASN A 48 -11.15 -1.64 6.32
C ASN A 48 -11.45 -1.44 4.84
N ASP A 49 -11.01 -0.32 4.25
CA ASP A 49 -11.27 0.02 2.85
C ASP A 49 -10.01 0.11 1.98
N GLY A 50 -8.82 0.10 2.59
CA GLY A 50 -7.54 0.14 1.91
C GLY A 50 -7.15 1.53 1.39
N VAL A 51 -7.75 2.59 1.92
CA VAL A 51 -7.57 3.96 1.45
C VAL A 51 -6.71 4.76 2.42
N PHE A 52 -5.70 5.42 1.86
CA PHE A 52 -4.98 6.48 2.55
C PHE A 52 -5.66 7.83 2.30
N THR A 53 -5.99 8.56 3.35
CA THR A 53 -6.50 9.93 3.31
C THR A 53 -5.46 10.88 3.89
N ALA A 54 -4.97 11.81 3.09
CA ALA A 54 -3.91 12.73 3.50
C ALA A 54 -4.36 13.60 4.70
N PRO A 55 -3.74 13.46 5.89
CA PRO A 55 -4.15 14.24 7.06
C PRO A 55 -3.72 15.71 6.95
N THR A 56 -2.68 16.00 6.18
CA THR A 56 -2.18 17.35 5.87
C THR A 56 -1.79 17.46 4.40
N ALA A 57 -1.72 18.68 3.86
CA ALA A 57 -1.09 18.90 2.57
C ALA A 57 0.42 18.60 2.65
N GLY A 58 1.00 18.08 1.58
CA GLY A 58 2.42 17.73 1.55
C GLY A 58 2.81 16.86 0.35
N THR A 59 4.08 16.48 0.30
CA THR A 59 4.59 15.53 -0.70
C THR A 59 4.66 14.15 -0.09
N TYR A 60 4.01 13.19 -0.76
CA TYR A 60 3.88 11.81 -0.30
C TYR A 60 4.57 10.87 -1.29
N VAL A 61 5.16 9.79 -0.77
CA VAL A 61 5.74 8.72 -1.58
C VAL A 61 4.88 7.49 -1.38
N PHE A 62 4.35 6.93 -2.46
CA PHE A 62 3.61 5.68 -2.41
C PHE A 62 4.40 4.61 -3.14
N PHE A 63 4.78 3.58 -2.41
CA PHE A 63 5.35 2.36 -2.97
C PHE A 63 4.32 1.23 -2.86
N VAL A 64 4.19 0.44 -3.92
CA VAL A 64 3.41 -0.80 -3.90
C VAL A 64 4.27 -1.93 -4.44
N ASN A 65 4.25 -3.06 -3.73
CA ASN A 65 4.74 -4.34 -4.22
C ASN A 65 3.57 -5.32 -4.29
N ILE A 66 3.47 -6.08 -5.38
CA ILE A 66 2.51 -7.17 -5.57
C ILE A 66 3.25 -8.42 -6.03
N ILE A 67 2.74 -9.59 -5.65
CA ILE A 67 3.31 -10.89 -6.02
C ILE A 67 2.24 -11.71 -6.74
N SER A 68 2.56 -12.34 -7.86
CA SER A 68 1.61 -13.18 -8.59
C SER A 68 1.33 -14.50 -7.87
N TYR A 69 0.08 -14.96 -7.90
CA TYR A 69 -0.28 -16.28 -7.39
C TYR A 69 -0.03 -17.37 -8.44
N SER A 70 0.92 -18.28 -8.20
CA SER A 70 1.23 -19.39 -9.11
C SER A 70 1.45 -18.87 -10.55
N THR A 71 0.83 -19.48 -11.57
CA THR A 71 0.91 -19.05 -12.98
C THR A 71 -0.01 -17.87 -13.37
N LYS A 72 -0.56 -17.15 -12.39
CA LYS A 72 -1.49 -16.04 -12.67
C LYS A 72 -0.75 -14.74 -12.95
N THR A 73 -1.50 -13.82 -13.54
CA THR A 73 -1.12 -12.41 -13.66
C THR A 73 -1.89 -11.61 -12.63
N VAL A 74 -1.24 -10.60 -12.05
CA VAL A 74 -1.88 -9.54 -11.28
C VAL A 74 -1.29 -8.20 -11.69
N SER A 75 -2.19 -7.27 -11.99
CA SER A 75 -1.85 -5.87 -12.18
C SER A 75 -2.72 -5.00 -11.30
N VAL A 76 -2.08 -4.02 -10.67
CA VAL A 76 -2.75 -3.01 -9.86
C VAL A 76 -2.39 -1.62 -10.35
N LYS A 77 -3.20 -0.64 -9.96
CA LYS A 77 -2.98 0.78 -10.21
C LYS A 77 -3.03 1.55 -8.90
N ILE A 78 -2.17 2.54 -8.75
CA ILE A 78 -2.32 3.56 -7.70
C ILE A 78 -3.27 4.63 -8.24
N ILE A 79 -4.33 4.89 -7.47
CA ILE A 79 -5.36 5.88 -7.75
C ILE A 79 -5.20 7.06 -6.81
N LEU A 80 -5.27 8.29 -7.33
CA LEU A 80 -5.48 9.51 -6.56
C LEU A 80 -6.82 10.11 -6.96
N ASN A 81 -7.75 10.23 -6.02
CA ASN A 81 -9.08 10.83 -6.22
C ASN A 81 -9.81 10.31 -7.47
N GLY A 82 -9.71 9.00 -7.75
CA GLY A 82 -10.34 8.35 -8.90
C GLY A 82 -9.48 8.30 -10.18
N GLY A 83 -8.41 9.10 -10.26
CA GLY A 83 -7.49 9.11 -11.40
C GLY A 83 -6.29 8.17 -11.22
N LYS A 84 -6.03 7.31 -12.23
CA LYS A 84 -4.82 6.47 -12.28
C LYS A 84 -3.56 7.34 -12.32
N LYS A 85 -2.54 6.94 -11.55
CA LYS A 85 -1.20 7.56 -11.56
C LYS A 85 -0.12 6.65 -12.09
N ILE A 86 -0.02 5.43 -11.56
CA ILE A 86 0.91 4.41 -12.03
C ILE A 86 0.22 3.04 -12.02
N ASP A 87 0.81 2.08 -12.73
CA ASP A 87 0.47 0.66 -12.59
C ASP A 87 1.68 -0.18 -12.14
N SER A 88 1.40 -1.38 -11.67
CA SER A 88 2.37 -2.41 -11.36
C SER A 88 1.86 -3.74 -11.89
N LEU A 89 2.76 -4.62 -12.30
CA LEU A 89 2.44 -5.89 -12.92
C LEU A 89 3.36 -6.97 -12.37
N ALA A 90 2.76 -8.07 -11.90
CA ALA A 90 3.46 -9.32 -11.64
C ALA A 90 2.80 -10.44 -12.45
N GLN A 91 3.62 -11.25 -13.10
CA GLN A 91 3.19 -12.43 -13.85
C GLN A 91 4.22 -13.51 -13.67
N SER A 92 3.77 -14.75 -13.50
CA SER A 92 4.64 -15.92 -13.53
C SER A 92 4.06 -16.95 -14.51
N GLU A 93 4.94 -17.63 -15.23
CA GLU A 93 4.61 -18.76 -16.11
C GLU A 93 4.88 -20.11 -15.43
N ASN A 94 5.47 -20.09 -14.23
CA ASN A 94 5.83 -21.27 -13.47
C ASN A 94 5.06 -21.29 -12.15
N SER A 95 4.31 -22.37 -11.91
CA SER A 95 3.47 -22.51 -10.71
C SER A 95 4.25 -22.52 -9.40
N ASN A 96 5.56 -22.82 -9.45
CA ASN A 96 6.46 -22.86 -8.30
C ASN A 96 7.27 -21.57 -8.14
N ALA A 97 7.15 -20.60 -9.05
CA ALA A 97 7.86 -19.32 -8.98
C ALA A 97 6.98 -18.21 -8.42
N TYR A 98 7.59 -17.36 -7.60
CA TYR A 98 6.99 -16.14 -7.06
C TYR A 98 7.59 -14.94 -7.78
N ASN A 99 6.82 -14.35 -8.69
CA ASN A 99 7.24 -13.13 -9.38
C ASN A 99 6.57 -11.93 -8.74
N SER A 100 7.36 -10.87 -8.53
CA SER A 100 6.87 -9.63 -7.95
C SER A 100 6.92 -8.49 -8.95
N GLY A 101 5.94 -7.60 -8.85
CA GLY A 101 5.89 -6.33 -9.55
C GLY A 101 5.82 -5.21 -8.53
N SER A 102 6.70 -4.22 -8.66
CA SER A 102 6.69 -3.06 -7.77
C SER A 102 6.78 -1.77 -8.56
N ASN A 103 6.13 -0.73 -8.07
CA ASN A 103 6.28 0.61 -8.61
C ASN A 103 6.13 1.65 -7.49
N LEU A 104 6.60 2.86 -7.77
CA LEU A 104 6.64 3.97 -6.83
C LEU A 104 6.15 5.24 -7.53
N VAL A 105 5.43 6.08 -6.80
CA VAL A 105 5.06 7.42 -7.26
C VAL A 105 5.21 8.44 -6.14
N VAL A 106 5.73 9.62 -6.49
CA VAL A 106 5.76 10.80 -5.62
C VAL A 106 4.59 11.69 -6.00
N LEU A 107 3.73 12.02 -5.05
CA LEU A 107 2.50 12.79 -5.27
C LEU A 107 2.43 14.00 -4.33
N PRO A 108 2.24 15.22 -4.84
CA PRO A 108 1.78 16.33 -4.01
C PRO A 108 0.30 16.13 -3.71
N LEU A 109 -0.06 16.09 -2.43
CA LEU A 109 -1.42 15.92 -1.95
C LEU A 109 -1.90 17.16 -1.19
N GLN A 110 -3.20 17.44 -1.31
CA GLN A 110 -3.93 18.31 -0.41
C GLN A 110 -4.51 17.50 0.76
N LYS A 111 -4.83 18.19 1.85
CA LYS A 111 -5.56 17.55 2.96
C LYS A 111 -6.86 16.93 2.42
N ALA A 112 -7.14 15.71 2.87
CA ALA A 112 -8.27 14.87 2.48
C ALA A 112 -8.21 14.26 1.06
N ASP A 113 -7.12 14.47 0.31
CA ASP A 113 -6.88 13.66 -0.90
C ASP A 113 -6.79 12.18 -0.54
N ARG A 114 -7.39 11.34 -1.38
CA ARG A 114 -7.51 9.89 -1.17
C ARG A 114 -6.67 9.12 -2.17
N VAL A 115 -5.82 8.23 -1.67
CA VAL A 115 -4.94 7.36 -2.45
C VAL A 115 -5.19 5.90 -2.10
N TRP A 116 -5.35 5.03 -3.11
CA TRP A 116 -5.54 3.60 -2.90
C TRP A 116 -5.01 2.76 -4.06
N VAL A 117 -4.85 1.46 -3.80
CA VAL A 117 -4.45 0.47 -4.80
C VAL A 117 -5.70 -0.21 -5.33
N SER A 118 -5.90 -0.20 -6.64
CA SER A 118 -7.08 -0.79 -7.28
C SER A 118 -6.68 -1.83 -8.33
N TYR A 119 -7.57 -2.79 -8.55
CA TYR A 119 -7.47 -3.75 -9.65
C TYR A 119 -7.30 -3.05 -11.01
N ASN A 120 -6.36 -3.55 -11.81
CA ASN A 120 -6.20 -3.16 -13.21
C ASN A 120 -6.59 -4.32 -14.14
N TYR A 121 -5.88 -5.44 -14.06
CA TYR A 121 -6.24 -6.69 -14.76
C TYR A 121 -5.58 -7.90 -14.09
N GLY A 122 -5.98 -9.12 -14.45
CA GLY A 122 -5.42 -10.36 -13.91
C GLY A 122 -6.40 -11.11 -13.02
N SER A 123 -5.92 -12.09 -12.25
CA SER A 123 -6.82 -12.92 -11.44
C SER A 123 -6.26 -13.44 -10.11
N GLY A 124 -5.05 -13.06 -9.69
CA GLY A 124 -4.62 -13.50 -8.37
C GLY A 124 -3.26 -13.00 -7.90
N TYR A 125 -3.22 -12.68 -6.60
CA TYR A 125 -2.02 -12.26 -5.89
C TYR A 125 -1.68 -13.25 -4.78
N TYR A 126 -0.40 -13.39 -4.50
CA TYR A 126 0.10 -14.11 -3.35
C TYR A 126 0.23 -13.18 -2.14
N GLY A 127 0.05 -13.73 -0.94
CA GLY A 127 0.22 -13.04 0.33
C GLY A 127 0.24 -14.06 1.47
N SER A 128 1.13 -13.88 2.43
CA SER A 128 1.36 -14.82 3.52
C SER A 128 1.78 -14.08 4.79
N TYR A 129 0.82 -13.58 5.55
CA TYR A 129 1.11 -13.05 6.87
C TYR A 129 1.14 -14.17 7.92
N THR A 130 2.31 -14.50 8.46
CA THR A 130 2.45 -15.45 9.57
C THR A 130 2.72 -14.74 10.89
N THR A 131 1.88 -14.96 11.91
CA THR A 131 2.02 -14.39 13.27
C THR A 131 3.06 -15.10 14.14
N ALA A 132 3.72 -16.15 13.64
CA ALA A 132 4.63 -16.99 14.42
C ALA A 132 6.07 -16.42 14.42
N ASN A 133 6.36 -15.45 15.29
CA ASN A 133 7.72 -14.99 15.65
C ASN A 133 8.71 -14.75 14.49
N ALA A 134 8.22 -14.52 13.28
CA ALA A 134 9.04 -14.26 12.12
C ALA A 134 9.09 -12.75 11.95
N ASP A 135 10.31 -12.24 11.81
CA ASP A 135 10.58 -10.90 11.29
C ASP A 135 9.56 -10.52 10.21
N PRO A 136 9.13 -9.25 10.09
CA PRO A 136 8.40 -8.81 8.92
C PRO A 136 9.29 -9.05 7.70
N VAL A 137 9.15 -10.21 7.06
CA VAL A 137 9.93 -10.58 5.88
C VAL A 137 9.32 -9.81 4.72
N PHE A 138 9.73 -8.54 4.61
CA PHE A 138 9.45 -7.60 3.51
C PHE A 138 9.61 -8.24 2.12
N SER A 139 10.33 -9.36 2.03
CA SER A 139 10.58 -10.12 0.82
C SER A 139 9.42 -11.00 0.33
N ARG A 140 8.38 -11.29 1.13
CA ARG A 140 7.36 -12.30 0.76
C ARG A 140 5.92 -11.81 0.68
N ASP A 141 5.65 -10.57 1.06
CA ASP A 141 4.29 -10.05 1.08
C ASP A 141 4.13 -8.76 0.25
N PRO A 142 2.98 -8.58 -0.43
CA PRO A 142 2.58 -7.29 -0.94
C PRO A 142 2.58 -6.24 0.18
N VAL A 143 3.30 -5.14 -0.03
CA VAL A 143 3.41 -4.04 0.94
C VAL A 143 3.06 -2.72 0.26
N MET A 144 2.33 -1.88 0.98
CA MET A 144 2.20 -0.46 0.68
C MET A 144 2.97 0.36 1.72
N VAL A 145 3.84 1.26 1.28
CA VAL A 145 4.65 2.12 2.16
C VAL A 145 4.40 3.60 1.87
N PHE A 146 4.30 4.37 2.94
CA PHE A 146 4.55 5.81 3.03
C PHE A 146 5.37 6.12 4.29
#